data_AF-A0A1G0XL48-F1
#
_entry.id   AF-A0A1G0XL48-F1
#
_cell.length_a   1.000
_cell.length_b   1.000
_cell.length_c   1.000
_cell.angle_alpha   90.00
_cell.angle_beta   90.00
_cell.angle_gamma   90.00
#
_symmetry.space_group_name_H-M   'P 1'
#
loop_
_entity.id
_entity.type
_entity.pdbx_description
1 polymer ?
#
loop_
_entity_poly.entity_id
_entity_poly.type
_entity_poly.pdbx_seq_one_letter_code
_entity_poly.pdbx_strand_id
1 'polypeptide(L)'
;MTHSITRRPFILIATDCITWKIFAPDVSCLEKISELNEDELILNEVKSASFTLTEKNTDDFYYWIDRFLFKEEKHKATLKRIEEAFGYQSNVFIECFREMNNHFGSVKKYGEVQVSFEQWSKFLSIAYGSFDASESNFIIHTYLSVFAKMLAYAVVSNDDYINDDELKSIIDGSVFHKFSIRNFVDDDFFHWVKSDRNFKALKKVFRLIAQEISTFDFHNVDEDILKGVYQELIDLDTRHALGEYYTPDWLCERILKEFNFKEGNRVLDPACGSGSFLIAAVHRFRELNPQISVEELNSSVYGIDIHPLSVQISKTNMLLALGKEVVNARNPIHINVILANTLLAPDGVEDLFGKKFKMQIDKETLELSSQILEDVKTFDEALEVAEELAEQTYHKRKAGEETFENILRKQLKSGGFNKLVIESFYKIYKSLHNAKRKEGIVYGNLLFKTYINHISFLRNLITL
;
A
#
# COMPACT_ATOMS: atom_id res chain seq x y z
N MET A 1 5.46 32.22 31.39
CA MET A 1 5.47 30.81 30.96
C MET A 1 4.06 30.48 30.50
N THR A 2 3.78 30.65 29.22
CA THR A 2 2.52 30.24 28.60
C THR A 2 2.62 28.75 28.32
N HIS A 3 1.99 27.93 29.17
CA HIS A 3 1.80 26.51 28.87
C HIS A 3 0.87 26.41 27.66
N SER A 4 1.41 26.01 26.50
CA SER A 4 0.58 25.56 25.40
C SER A 4 -0.08 24.26 25.84
N ILE A 5 -1.38 24.34 26.13
CA ILE A 5 -2.21 23.16 26.38
C ILE A 5 -2.27 22.41 25.06
N THR A 6 -1.44 21.38 24.92
CA THR A 6 -1.54 20.40 23.85
C THR A 6 -2.87 19.68 24.06
N ARG A 7 -3.87 19.97 23.22
CA ARG A 7 -5.16 19.24 23.22
C ARG A 7 -4.87 17.77 22.98
N ARG A 8 -4.95 16.94 24.02
CA ARG A 8 -4.89 15.47 23.91
C ARG A 8 -6.25 14.99 23.40
N PRO A 9 -6.32 13.97 22.53
CA PRO A 9 -7.59 13.35 22.18
C PRO A 9 -8.14 12.67 23.44
N PHE A 10 -9.28 13.15 23.93
CA PHE A 10 -9.97 12.55 25.07
C PHE A 10 -10.94 11.49 24.55
N ILE A 11 -10.87 10.28 25.09
CA ILE A 11 -11.93 9.28 24.92
C ILE A 11 -13.03 9.66 25.90
N LEU A 12 -14.24 9.93 25.39
CA LEU A 12 -15.37 10.31 26.23
C LEU A 12 -16.03 9.03 26.76
N ILE A 13 -15.89 8.81 28.06
CA ILE A 13 -16.44 7.66 28.76
C ILE A 13 -17.43 8.16 29.81
N ALA A 14 -18.67 7.67 29.76
CA ALA A 14 -19.63 7.86 30.83
C ALA A 14 -19.94 6.50 31.47
N THR A 15 -19.92 6.43 32.80
CA THR A 15 -20.16 5.17 33.49
C THR A 15 -20.80 5.34 34.86
N ASP A 16 -21.61 4.36 35.25
CA ASP A 16 -22.10 4.13 36.62
C ASP A 16 -21.37 2.96 37.31
N CYS A 17 -20.19 2.59 36.79
CA CYS A 17 -19.38 1.43 37.14
C CYS A 17 -19.93 0.07 36.69
N ILE A 18 -21.16 -0.01 36.15
CA ILE A 18 -21.76 -1.23 35.59
C ILE A 18 -21.88 -1.09 34.08
N THR A 19 -22.49 -0.01 33.62
CA THR A 19 -22.60 0.36 32.21
C THR A 19 -21.52 1.38 31.89
N TRP A 20 -20.75 1.13 30.86
CA TRP A 20 -19.67 1.97 30.38
C TRP A 20 -19.95 2.35 28.93
N LYS A 21 -20.28 3.61 28.71
CA LYS A 21 -20.63 4.13 27.39
C LYS A 21 -19.48 4.94 26.82
N ILE A 22 -19.12 4.61 25.58
CA ILE A 22 -18.12 5.34 24.81
C ILE A 22 -18.85 6.28 23.87
N PHE A 23 -18.42 7.54 23.84
CA PHE A 23 -18.95 8.55 22.95
C PHE A 23 -17.87 9.05 21.99
N ALA A 24 -18.26 9.24 20.74
CA ALA A 24 -17.46 9.90 19.72
C ALA A 24 -18.23 11.12 19.17
N PRO A 25 -17.56 12.21 18.78
CA PRO A 25 -18.20 13.30 18.06
C PRO A 25 -18.89 12.79 16.80
N ASP A 26 -20.07 13.34 16.48
CA ASP A 26 -20.73 13.06 15.21
C ASP A 26 -19.87 13.53 14.03
N VAL A 27 -19.94 12.80 12.91
CA VAL A 27 -19.15 13.07 11.70
C VAL A 27 -19.41 14.49 11.18
N SER A 28 -20.64 15.00 11.31
CA SER A 28 -21.02 16.36 10.93
C SER A 28 -20.32 17.45 11.75
N CYS A 29 -19.82 17.12 12.95
CA CYS A 29 -19.08 18.05 13.80
C CYS A 29 -17.57 18.09 13.47
N LEU A 30 -17.03 17.09 12.76
CA LEU A 30 -15.59 16.89 12.63
C LEU A 30 -14.87 18.02 11.87
N GLU A 31 -15.52 18.61 10.87
CA GLU A 31 -14.95 19.71 10.08
C GLU A 31 -14.74 20.99 10.89
N LYS A 32 -15.56 21.22 11.93
CA LYS A 32 -15.58 22.47 12.71
C LYS A 32 -15.28 22.29 14.19
N ILE A 33 -14.87 21.10 14.61
CA ILE A 33 -14.75 20.72 16.03
C ILE A 33 -13.84 21.64 16.86
N SER A 34 -12.91 22.35 16.22
CA SER A 34 -12.05 23.36 16.87
C SER A 34 -12.75 24.69 17.19
N GLU A 35 -13.87 24.97 16.53
CA GLU A 35 -14.64 26.21 16.57
C GLU A 35 -15.98 26.05 17.32
N LEU A 36 -16.42 24.81 17.55
CA LEU A 36 -17.67 24.50 18.27
C LEU A 36 -17.54 24.79 19.77
N ASN A 37 -18.61 25.34 20.35
CA ASN A 37 -18.81 25.41 21.79
C ASN A 37 -19.32 24.06 22.34
N GLU A 38 -19.25 23.87 23.66
CA GLU A 38 -19.61 22.61 24.34
C GLU A 38 -21.06 22.18 24.08
N ASP A 39 -21.98 23.14 23.93
CA ASP A 39 -23.39 22.94 23.63
C ASP A 39 -23.70 22.66 22.15
N GLU A 40 -22.72 22.87 21.27
CA GLU A 40 -22.82 22.62 19.83
C GLU A 40 -22.21 21.26 19.43
N LEU A 41 -21.50 20.60 20.36
CA LEU A 41 -20.85 19.31 20.13
C LEU A 41 -21.88 18.18 20.22
N ILE A 42 -22.20 17.56 19.09
CA ILE A 42 -23.06 16.37 19.03
C ILE A 42 -22.20 15.13 19.29
N LEU A 43 -22.61 14.33 20.26
CA LEU A 43 -21.94 13.09 20.65
C LEU A 43 -22.82 11.87 20.32
N ASN A 44 -22.24 10.90 19.63
CA ASN A 44 -22.87 9.63 19.34
C ASN A 44 -22.28 8.54 20.24
N GLU A 45 -23.16 7.71 20.80
CA GLU A 45 -22.73 6.49 21.50
C GLU A 45 -22.14 5.50 20.49
N VAL A 46 -20.88 5.13 20.70
CA VAL A 46 -20.23 4.04 19.98
C VAL A 46 -20.67 2.74 20.64
N LYS A 47 -21.84 2.23 20.24
CA LYS A 47 -22.48 1.06 20.87
C LYS A 47 -21.60 -0.19 20.84
N SER A 48 -20.79 -0.36 19.80
CA SER A 48 -19.82 -1.47 19.67
C SER A 48 -18.70 -1.39 20.70
N ALA A 49 -18.28 -0.18 21.08
CA ALA A 49 -17.24 0.06 22.07
C ALA A 49 -17.78 0.20 23.49
N SER A 50 -19.10 0.34 23.66
CA SER A 50 -19.75 0.43 24.97
C SER A 50 -19.92 -0.96 25.59
N PHE A 51 -19.78 -1.04 26.91
CA PHE A 51 -19.73 -2.30 27.65
C PHE A 51 -20.70 -2.29 28.82
N THR A 52 -21.35 -3.42 29.10
CA THR A 52 -22.14 -3.60 30.33
C THR A 52 -21.57 -4.78 31.11
N LEU A 53 -21.07 -4.49 32.31
CA LEU A 53 -20.50 -5.45 33.22
C LEU A 53 -21.60 -6.32 33.84
N THR A 54 -21.37 -7.62 33.79
CA THR A 54 -22.21 -8.67 34.37
C THR A 54 -21.31 -9.70 35.04
N GLU A 55 -21.88 -10.58 35.87
CA GLU A 55 -21.12 -11.65 36.52
C GLU A 55 -20.50 -12.67 35.53
N LYS A 56 -20.91 -12.65 34.26
CA LYS A 56 -20.48 -13.62 33.23
C LYS A 56 -19.40 -13.11 32.29
N ASN A 57 -19.10 -11.82 32.32
CA ASN A 57 -18.16 -11.16 31.40
C ASN A 57 -17.13 -10.29 32.14
N THR A 58 -16.85 -10.63 33.41
CA THR A 58 -15.84 -9.95 34.24
C THR A 58 -14.45 -10.00 33.62
N ASP A 59 -14.11 -11.09 32.95
CA ASP A 59 -12.82 -11.26 32.29
C ASP A 59 -12.74 -10.37 31.03
N ASP A 60 -13.82 -10.29 30.25
CA ASP A 60 -13.92 -9.39 29.09
C ASP A 60 -13.85 -7.91 29.50
N PHE A 61 -14.37 -7.57 30.69
CA PHE A 61 -14.31 -6.22 31.22
C PHE A 61 -12.89 -5.79 31.57
N TYR A 62 -12.05 -6.71 32.06
CA TYR A 62 -10.63 -6.44 32.29
C TYR A 62 -9.92 -6.07 30.97
N TYR A 63 -10.14 -6.83 29.90
CA TYR A 63 -9.56 -6.49 28.59
C TYR A 63 -10.15 -5.21 28.00
N TRP A 64 -11.44 -4.96 28.23
CA TRP A 64 -12.09 -3.72 27.81
C TRP A 64 -11.52 -2.50 28.55
N ILE A 65 -11.34 -2.58 29.87
CA ILE A 65 -10.78 -1.47 30.64
C ILE A 65 -9.29 -1.26 30.33
N ASP A 66 -8.55 -2.34 30.05
CA ASP A 66 -7.16 -2.27 29.60
C ASP A 66 -7.05 -1.52 28.25
N ARG A 67 -7.89 -1.87 27.26
CA ARG A 67 -7.99 -1.19 25.95
C ARG A 67 -8.10 0.34 26.08
N PHE A 68 -8.85 0.82 27.09
CA PHE A 68 -9.15 2.24 27.26
C PHE A 68 -8.29 2.96 28.32
N LEU A 69 -7.83 2.27 29.37
CA LEU A 69 -7.18 2.88 30.53
C LEU A 69 -5.74 2.44 30.79
N PHE A 70 -5.35 1.18 30.51
CA PHE A 70 -4.07 0.62 30.99
C PHE A 70 -3.10 0.16 29.88
N LYS A 71 -3.59 -0.37 28.75
CA LYS A 71 -2.84 -0.80 27.56
C LYS A 71 -1.68 -1.79 27.85
N GLU A 72 -1.87 -2.75 28.75
CA GLU A 72 -0.79 -3.63 29.23
C GLU A 72 -0.64 -4.96 28.44
N GLU A 73 -1.63 -5.43 27.66
CA GLU A 73 -1.47 -6.62 26.78
C GLU A 73 -1.90 -6.40 25.31
N LYS A 74 -1.07 -6.85 24.36
CA LYS A 74 -1.40 -6.81 22.92
C LYS A 74 -2.63 -7.70 22.65
N HIS A 75 -3.65 -7.14 22.02
CA HIS A 75 -4.88 -7.84 21.66
C HIS A 75 -4.69 -8.67 20.39
N LYS A 76 -5.31 -9.86 20.28
CA LYS A 76 -5.35 -10.58 18.99
C LYS A 76 -6.02 -9.71 17.91
N ALA A 77 -5.36 -9.57 16.76
CA ALA A 77 -5.88 -8.84 15.60
C ALA A 77 -6.95 -9.66 14.84
N THR A 78 -8.19 -9.65 15.33
CA THR A 78 -9.34 -10.19 14.58
C THR A 78 -9.93 -9.13 13.64
N LEU A 79 -10.59 -9.53 12.55
CA LEU A 79 -11.21 -8.61 11.60
C LEU A 79 -12.06 -7.55 12.30
N LYS A 80 -13.01 -7.99 13.13
CA LYS A 80 -13.90 -7.11 13.89
C LYS A 80 -13.16 -6.09 14.76
N ARG A 81 -12.09 -6.49 15.46
CA ARG A 81 -11.35 -5.58 16.35
C ARG A 81 -10.56 -4.54 15.56
N ILE A 82 -10.00 -4.95 14.42
CA ILE A 82 -9.28 -4.06 13.51
C ILE A 82 -10.26 -3.08 12.84
N GLU A 83 -11.44 -3.55 12.41
CA GLU A 83 -12.52 -2.68 11.92
C GLU A 83 -12.96 -1.65 12.98
N GLU A 84 -13.15 -2.06 14.24
CA GLU A 84 -13.48 -1.13 15.32
C GLU A 84 -12.37 -0.10 15.61
N ALA A 85 -11.10 -0.47 15.42
CA ALA A 85 -9.95 0.37 15.73
C ALA A 85 -9.54 1.30 14.58
N PHE A 86 -9.81 0.93 13.32
CA PHE A 86 -9.34 1.66 12.13
C PHE A 86 -10.44 2.00 11.10
N GLY A 87 -11.67 1.51 11.30
CA GLY A 87 -12.84 1.78 10.44
C GLY A 87 -13.45 3.16 10.67
N TYR A 88 -14.58 3.45 10.02
CA TYR A 88 -15.10 4.82 9.83
C TYR A 88 -15.52 5.47 11.15
N GLN A 89 -15.95 4.65 12.12
CA GLN A 89 -16.36 5.08 13.45
C GLN A 89 -15.20 5.15 14.47
N SER A 90 -13.99 4.76 14.07
CA SER A 90 -12.85 4.74 14.99
C SER A 90 -12.30 6.16 15.23
N ASN A 91 -11.89 6.43 16.47
CA ASN A 91 -11.21 7.68 16.80
C ASN A 91 -9.92 7.88 16.00
N VAL A 92 -9.23 6.78 15.65
CA VAL A 92 -8.02 6.82 14.83
C VAL A 92 -8.35 7.33 13.44
N PHE A 93 -9.30 6.71 12.74
CA PHE A 93 -9.70 7.16 11.40
C PHE A 93 -10.20 8.59 11.43
N ILE A 94 -11.10 8.93 12.35
CA ILE A 94 -11.69 10.27 12.47
C ILE A 94 -10.61 11.36 12.60
N GLU A 95 -9.66 11.18 13.52
CA GLU A 95 -8.57 12.13 13.71
C GLU A 95 -7.63 12.15 12.51
N CYS A 96 -7.30 10.97 11.95
CA CYS A 96 -6.41 10.89 10.79
C CYS A 96 -7.01 11.57 9.56
N PHE A 97 -8.28 11.28 9.26
CA PHE A 97 -9.01 11.87 8.14
C PHE A 97 -9.10 13.40 8.29
N ARG A 98 -9.46 13.91 9.47
CA ARG A 98 -9.54 15.36 9.72
C ARG A 98 -8.20 16.05 9.47
N GLU A 99 -7.11 15.53 10.04
CA GLU A 99 -5.77 16.11 9.88
C GLU A 99 -5.26 16.01 8.44
N MET A 100 -5.48 14.86 7.78
CA MET A 100 -5.11 14.66 6.36
C MET A 100 -5.90 15.59 5.45
N ASN A 101 -7.22 15.70 5.62
CA ASN A 101 -8.09 16.52 4.80
C ASN A 101 -7.77 18.02 4.96
N ASN A 102 -7.56 18.49 6.19
CA ASN A 102 -7.15 19.86 6.46
C ASN A 102 -5.82 20.20 5.80
N HIS A 103 -4.82 19.33 5.95
CA HIS A 103 -3.52 19.53 5.31
C HIS A 103 -3.66 19.51 3.79
N PHE A 104 -4.35 18.51 3.23
CA PHE A 104 -4.61 18.38 1.80
C PHE A 104 -5.28 19.63 1.22
N GLY A 105 -6.30 20.19 1.87
CA GLY A 105 -6.93 21.45 1.46
C GLY A 105 -5.93 22.61 1.30
N SER A 106 -4.87 22.63 2.12
CA SER A 106 -3.79 23.62 2.04
C SER A 106 -2.72 23.34 0.99
N VAL A 107 -2.56 22.09 0.54
CA VAL A 107 -1.49 21.67 -0.40
C VAL A 107 -1.99 21.18 -1.77
N LYS A 108 -3.30 20.93 -1.95
CA LYS A 108 -3.88 20.31 -3.16
C LYS A 108 -3.70 21.10 -4.47
N LYS A 109 -3.36 22.39 -4.39
CA LYS A 109 -3.10 23.26 -5.56
C LYS A 109 -1.61 23.40 -5.90
N TYR A 110 -0.75 22.57 -5.30
CA TYR A 110 0.69 22.72 -5.42
C TYR A 110 1.36 21.43 -5.88
N GLY A 111 2.08 21.54 -7.01
CA GLY A 111 3.10 20.59 -7.46
C GLY A 111 2.69 19.12 -7.34
N GLU A 112 3.47 18.37 -6.56
CA GLU A 112 3.33 16.92 -6.37
C GLU A 112 1.92 16.47 -5.96
N VAL A 113 1.28 17.16 -5.01
CA VAL A 113 -0.01 16.71 -4.45
C VAL A 113 -1.15 16.84 -5.47
N GLN A 114 -1.16 17.95 -6.21
CA GLN A 114 -2.15 18.18 -7.27
C GLN A 114 -2.06 17.07 -8.32
N VAL A 115 -0.83 16.76 -8.73
CA VAL A 115 -0.55 15.76 -9.76
C VAL A 115 -0.94 14.37 -9.28
N SER A 116 -0.61 14.01 -8.04
CA SER A 116 -1.02 12.73 -7.45
C SER A 116 -2.55 12.55 -7.49
N PHE A 117 -3.31 13.58 -7.10
CA PHE A 117 -4.77 13.56 -7.13
C PHE A 117 -5.34 13.46 -8.56
N GLU A 118 -4.86 14.30 -9.48
CA GLU A 118 -5.32 14.30 -10.87
C GLU A 118 -5.02 12.98 -11.59
N GLN A 119 -3.83 12.41 -11.37
CA GLN A 119 -3.46 11.13 -11.98
C GLN A 119 -4.26 9.96 -11.37
N TRP A 120 -4.47 9.96 -10.06
CA TRP A 120 -5.34 8.98 -9.40
C TRP A 120 -6.75 9.00 -9.97
N SER A 121 -7.35 10.19 -10.03
CA SER A 121 -8.70 10.41 -10.56
C SER A 121 -8.79 9.92 -12.00
N LYS A 122 -7.86 10.35 -12.85
CA LYS A 122 -7.82 9.97 -14.27
C LYS A 122 -7.62 8.46 -14.44
N PHE A 123 -6.69 7.87 -13.72
CA PHE A 123 -6.36 6.45 -13.84
C PHE A 123 -7.56 5.57 -13.47
N LEU A 124 -8.18 5.79 -12.31
CA LEU A 124 -9.33 4.99 -11.88
C LEU A 124 -10.56 5.24 -12.76
N SER A 125 -10.77 6.48 -13.23
CA SER A 125 -11.84 6.76 -14.20
C SER A 125 -11.64 6.03 -15.53
N ILE A 126 -10.41 5.87 -16.01
CA ILE A 126 -10.11 5.10 -17.23
C ILE A 126 -10.28 3.60 -16.97
N ALA A 127 -9.78 3.11 -15.83
CA ALA A 127 -9.82 1.69 -15.48
C ALA A 127 -11.25 1.17 -15.32
N TYR A 128 -12.14 1.96 -14.71
CA TYR A 128 -13.47 1.52 -14.30
C TYR A 128 -14.62 2.22 -15.03
N GLY A 129 -14.33 3.26 -15.83
CA GLY A 129 -15.31 4.02 -16.60
C GLY A 129 -16.11 5.03 -15.75
N SER A 130 -16.72 4.57 -14.65
CA SER A 130 -17.42 5.40 -13.68
C SER A 130 -16.74 5.29 -12.31
N PHE A 131 -16.22 6.39 -11.79
CA PHE A 131 -15.54 6.43 -10.50
C PHE A 131 -15.83 7.74 -9.78
N ASP A 132 -16.19 7.68 -8.49
CA ASP A 132 -16.29 8.87 -7.65
C ASP A 132 -14.89 9.37 -7.23
N ALA A 133 -14.33 10.25 -8.06
CA ALA A 133 -13.04 10.89 -7.82
C ALA A 133 -13.13 12.06 -6.84
N SER A 134 -13.84 11.88 -5.72
CA SER A 134 -13.95 12.88 -4.67
C SER A 134 -12.64 13.03 -3.88
N GLU A 135 -12.42 14.23 -3.33
CA GLU A 135 -11.25 14.48 -2.45
C GLU A 135 -11.29 13.55 -1.22
N SER A 136 -12.49 13.30 -0.68
CA SER A 136 -12.69 12.37 0.44
C SER A 136 -12.20 10.96 0.13
N ASN A 137 -12.57 10.40 -1.04
CA ASN A 137 -12.11 9.07 -1.44
C ASN A 137 -10.59 9.02 -1.63
N PHE A 138 -9.99 10.08 -2.16
CA PHE A 138 -8.53 10.16 -2.26
C PHE A 138 -7.84 10.14 -0.89
N ILE A 139 -8.39 10.85 0.10
CA ILE A 139 -7.87 10.85 1.47
C ILE A 139 -8.07 9.50 2.15
N ILE A 140 -9.23 8.85 1.97
CA ILE A 140 -9.47 7.50 2.51
C ILE A 140 -8.46 6.50 1.92
N HIS A 141 -8.25 6.53 0.61
CA HIS A 141 -7.24 5.67 -0.03
C HIS A 141 -5.82 5.99 0.43
N THR A 142 -5.49 7.27 0.66
CA THR A 142 -4.21 7.68 1.24
C THR A 142 -4.03 7.12 2.65
N TYR A 143 -5.07 7.21 3.50
CA TYR A 143 -5.08 6.64 4.84
C TYR A 143 -4.86 5.12 4.82
N LEU A 144 -5.57 4.40 3.94
CA LEU A 144 -5.45 2.95 3.80
C LEU A 144 -4.06 2.53 3.29
N SER A 145 -3.46 3.29 2.36
CA SER A 145 -2.08 3.05 1.90
C SER A 145 -1.07 3.22 3.04
N VAL A 146 -1.23 4.27 3.87
CA VAL A 146 -0.39 4.49 5.06
C VAL A 146 -0.59 3.37 6.09
N PHE A 147 -1.84 2.99 6.35
CA PHE A 147 -2.18 1.91 7.27
C PHE A 147 -1.54 0.58 6.85
N ALA A 148 -1.67 0.21 5.58
CA ALA A 148 -1.05 -1.00 5.03
C ALA A 148 0.48 -1.01 5.21
N LYS A 149 1.15 0.11 4.94
CA LYS A 149 2.62 0.24 5.12
C LYS A 149 3.03 0.09 6.59
N MET A 150 2.30 0.72 7.51
CA MET A 150 2.57 0.63 8.95
C MET A 150 2.31 -0.78 9.49
N LEU A 151 1.24 -1.43 9.03
CA LEU A 151 0.90 -2.80 9.40
C LEU A 151 1.96 -3.78 8.91
N ALA A 152 2.40 -3.66 7.66
CA ALA A 152 3.48 -4.49 7.12
C ALA A 152 4.75 -4.34 7.94
N TYR A 153 5.12 -3.11 8.31
CA TYR A 153 6.27 -2.86 9.17
C TYR A 153 6.11 -3.54 10.54
N ALA A 154 4.95 -3.41 11.19
CA ALA A 154 4.72 -4.02 12.51
C ALA A 154 4.81 -5.55 12.52
N VAL A 155 4.58 -6.20 11.38
CA VAL A 155 4.69 -7.67 11.23
C VAL A 155 6.13 -8.11 11.04
N VAL A 156 6.91 -7.35 10.28
CA VAL A 156 8.31 -7.70 9.95
C VAL A 156 9.30 -7.20 11.00
N SER A 157 8.97 -6.12 11.73
CA SER A 157 9.79 -5.60 12.81
C SER A 157 9.50 -6.31 14.13
N ASN A 158 10.48 -6.27 15.03
CA ASN A 158 10.31 -6.63 16.45
C ASN A 158 10.34 -5.37 17.33
N ASP A 159 10.14 -4.20 16.72
CA ASP A 159 10.34 -2.93 17.41
C ASP A 159 9.07 -2.50 18.13
N ASP A 160 9.17 -2.40 19.46
CA ASP A 160 8.07 -1.91 20.30
C ASP A 160 7.93 -0.38 20.26
N TYR A 161 8.90 0.33 19.66
CA TYR A 161 8.89 1.79 19.55
C TYR A 161 9.40 2.28 18.21
N ILE A 162 8.57 3.04 17.50
CA ILE A 162 8.88 3.63 16.20
C ILE A 162 9.23 5.11 16.39
N ASN A 163 10.48 5.47 16.09
CA ASN A 163 10.93 6.86 16.14
C ASN A 163 10.59 7.64 14.84
N ASP A 164 10.91 8.93 14.78
CA ASP A 164 10.51 9.77 13.63
C ASP A 164 11.22 9.46 12.33
N ASP A 165 12.51 9.12 12.40
CA ASP A 165 13.29 8.74 11.22
C ASP A 165 12.80 7.38 10.70
N GLU A 166 12.40 6.51 11.62
CA GLU A 166 11.82 5.21 11.30
C GLU A 166 10.43 5.34 10.68
N LEU A 167 9.54 6.16 11.25
CA LEU A 167 8.25 6.50 10.63
C LEU A 167 8.43 7.00 9.19
N LYS A 168 9.42 7.87 8.97
CA LYS A 168 9.74 8.35 7.62
C LYS A 168 10.17 7.20 6.71
N SER A 169 11.05 6.33 7.19
CA SER A 169 11.53 5.17 6.44
C SER A 169 10.45 4.12 6.13
N ILE A 170 9.38 4.05 6.94
CA ILE A 170 8.19 3.22 6.64
C ILE A 170 7.40 3.83 5.50
N ILE A 171 7.15 5.14 5.56
CA ILE A 171 6.36 5.87 4.55
C ILE A 171 7.07 5.89 3.19
N ASP A 172 8.39 6.09 3.18
CA ASP A 172 9.20 6.07 1.96
C ASP A 172 9.62 4.66 1.50
N GLY A 173 9.40 3.64 2.34
CA GLY A 173 9.68 2.25 2.04
C GLY A 173 11.12 1.78 2.28
N SER A 174 12.06 2.69 2.54
CA SER A 174 13.49 2.35 2.72
C SER A 174 13.76 1.40 3.89
N VAL A 175 12.86 1.32 4.87
CA VAL A 175 12.97 0.38 5.98
C VAL A 175 12.84 -1.08 5.53
N PHE A 176 11.99 -1.37 4.54
CA PHE A 176 11.75 -2.72 4.06
C PHE A 176 12.99 -3.30 3.36
N HIS A 177 13.81 -2.44 2.74
CA HIS A 177 15.08 -2.85 2.14
C HIS A 177 16.07 -3.40 3.19
N LYS A 178 15.99 -2.94 4.45
CA LYS A 178 16.79 -3.47 5.56
C LYS A 178 16.36 -4.88 5.95
N PHE A 179 15.10 -5.23 5.74
CA PHE A 179 14.54 -6.57 5.95
C PHE A 179 14.64 -7.47 4.70
N SER A 180 15.45 -7.07 3.71
CA SER A 180 15.58 -7.77 2.42
C SER A 180 14.27 -7.86 1.62
N ILE A 181 13.26 -7.05 1.95
CA ILE A 181 12.03 -6.93 1.19
C ILE A 181 12.20 -5.79 0.20
N ARG A 182 12.12 -6.11 -1.09
CA ARG A 182 12.16 -5.15 -2.20
C ARG A 182 10.73 -4.86 -2.66
N ASN A 183 10.59 -3.92 -3.58
CA ASN A 183 9.35 -3.57 -4.30
C ASN A 183 8.05 -3.47 -3.46
N PHE A 184 8.14 -3.20 -2.14
CA PHE A 184 6.97 -3.19 -1.27
C PHE A 184 6.21 -1.87 -1.30
N VAL A 185 6.93 -0.76 -1.16
CA VAL A 185 6.38 0.58 -1.35
C VAL A 185 6.77 1.06 -2.72
N ASP A 186 5.77 1.25 -3.57
CA ASP A 186 5.94 1.92 -4.84
C ASP A 186 5.61 3.42 -4.70
N ASP A 187 6.21 4.21 -5.58
CA ASP A 187 5.90 5.62 -5.81
C ASP A 187 4.52 5.77 -6.51
N ASP A 188 3.47 5.36 -5.78
CA ASP A 188 2.05 5.34 -6.16
C ASP A 188 1.33 6.65 -5.89
N PHE A 189 0.07 6.81 -6.28
CA PHE A 189 -0.66 8.07 -6.06
C PHE A 189 -0.70 8.59 -4.61
N PHE A 190 -0.42 7.73 -3.61
CA PHE A 190 -0.47 8.06 -2.20
C PHE A 190 0.90 8.44 -1.63
N HIS A 191 1.97 8.42 -2.44
CA HIS A 191 3.32 8.82 -2.03
C HIS A 191 3.38 10.28 -1.55
N TRP A 192 2.40 11.13 -1.87
CA TRP A 192 2.48 12.59 -1.68
C TRP A 192 2.74 12.97 -0.21
N VAL A 193 2.38 12.09 0.71
CA VAL A 193 2.62 12.22 2.16
C VAL A 193 4.10 12.10 2.56
N LYS A 194 4.99 11.59 1.68
CA LYS A 194 6.40 11.32 1.96
C LYS A 194 7.29 12.57 1.99
N SER A 195 6.94 13.63 1.26
CA SER A 195 7.79 14.81 1.12
C SER A 195 8.06 15.45 2.48
N ASP A 196 9.23 16.03 2.71
CA ASP A 196 9.60 16.57 4.04
C ASP A 196 8.57 17.54 4.63
N ARG A 197 7.94 18.35 3.76
CA ARG A 197 6.88 19.28 4.15
C ARG A 197 5.63 18.52 4.59
N ASN A 198 5.16 17.56 3.79
CA ASN A 198 3.94 16.83 4.05
C ASN A 198 4.11 15.85 5.21
N PHE A 199 5.25 15.18 5.29
CA PHE A 199 5.59 14.28 6.40
C PHE A 199 5.57 15.00 7.74
N LYS A 200 6.19 16.19 7.84
CA LYS A 200 6.18 16.98 9.08
C LYS A 200 4.77 17.40 9.50
N ALA A 201 3.92 17.77 8.54
CA ALA A 201 2.54 18.16 8.80
C ALA A 201 1.66 16.97 9.23
N LEU A 202 1.85 15.80 8.60
CA LEU A 202 1.06 14.59 8.82
C LEU A 202 1.64 13.66 9.88
N LYS A 203 2.74 14.04 10.54
CA LYS A 203 3.42 13.23 11.55
C LYS A 203 2.50 12.70 12.66
N LYS A 204 1.53 13.51 13.10
CA LYS A 204 0.53 13.11 14.10
C LYS A 204 -0.29 11.92 13.60
N VAL A 205 -0.69 11.93 12.33
CA VAL A 205 -1.45 10.87 11.67
C VAL A 205 -0.68 9.55 11.70
N PHE A 206 0.59 9.58 11.26
CA PHE A 206 1.44 8.38 11.25
C PHE A 206 1.63 7.78 12.65
N ARG A 207 1.84 8.64 13.66
CA ARG A 207 1.97 8.21 15.04
C ARG A 207 0.69 7.60 15.59
N LEU A 208 -0.48 8.18 15.30
CA LEU A 208 -1.76 7.63 15.74
C LEU A 208 -1.98 6.22 15.19
N ILE A 209 -1.75 6.05 13.89
CA ILE A 209 -1.87 4.74 13.23
C ILE A 209 -0.89 3.74 13.84
N ALA A 210 0.39 4.10 13.95
CA ALA A 210 1.43 3.23 14.51
C ALA A 210 1.15 2.83 15.97
N GLN A 211 0.70 3.78 16.79
CA GLN A 211 0.37 3.53 18.20
C GLN A 211 -0.82 2.59 18.34
N GLU A 212 -1.86 2.74 17.52
CA GLU A 212 -3.00 1.84 17.58
C GLU A 212 -2.60 0.43 17.09
N ILE A 213 -1.83 0.33 16.01
CA ILE A 213 -1.30 -0.96 15.52
C ILE A 213 -0.50 -1.66 16.62
N SER A 214 0.31 -0.93 17.39
CA SER A 214 1.14 -1.51 18.46
C SER A 214 0.34 -2.19 19.59
N THR A 215 -0.96 -1.89 19.69
CA THR A 215 -1.86 -2.53 20.67
C THR A 215 -2.33 -3.91 20.24
N PHE A 216 -1.99 -4.35 19.02
CA PHE A 216 -2.43 -5.61 18.45
C PHE A 216 -1.27 -6.58 18.20
N ASP A 217 -1.59 -7.87 18.30
CA ASP A 217 -0.75 -8.98 17.89
C ASP A 217 -1.21 -9.50 16.51
N PHE A 218 -0.31 -9.39 15.52
CA PHE A 218 -0.53 -9.80 14.14
C PHE A 218 0.19 -11.11 13.74
N HIS A 219 0.74 -11.88 14.70
CA HIS A 219 1.50 -13.10 14.36
C HIS A 219 0.66 -14.25 13.79
N ASN A 220 -0.64 -14.30 14.10
CA ASN A 220 -1.57 -15.35 13.69
C ASN A 220 -2.89 -14.73 13.23
N VAL A 221 -2.82 -13.92 12.18
CA VAL A 221 -3.98 -13.30 11.55
C VAL A 221 -4.55 -14.29 10.54
N ASP A 222 -5.71 -14.85 10.87
CA ASP A 222 -6.40 -15.85 10.05
C ASP A 222 -7.32 -15.22 8.98
N GLU A 223 -7.54 -13.90 9.03
CA GLU A 223 -8.55 -13.17 8.24
C GLU A 223 -7.91 -11.98 7.52
N ASP A 224 -8.42 -11.61 6.33
CA ASP A 224 -7.97 -10.40 5.62
C ASP A 224 -8.46 -9.11 6.31
N ILE A 225 -7.69 -8.67 7.33
CA ILE A 225 -8.01 -7.51 8.16
C ILE A 225 -8.01 -6.19 7.37
N LEU A 226 -7.16 -6.06 6.35
CA LEU A 226 -7.09 -4.84 5.54
C LEU A 226 -8.32 -4.69 4.65
N LYS A 227 -8.80 -5.80 4.08
CA LYS A 227 -10.07 -5.84 3.34
C LYS A 227 -11.25 -5.43 4.21
N GLY A 228 -11.34 -5.88 5.46
CA GLY A 228 -12.41 -5.42 6.38
C GLY A 228 -12.42 -3.93 6.57
N VAL A 229 -11.27 -3.34 6.91
CA VAL A 229 -11.13 -1.88 7.07
C VAL A 229 -11.45 -1.15 5.78
N TYR A 230 -10.99 -1.65 4.63
CA TYR A 230 -11.33 -1.08 3.32
C TYR A 230 -12.86 -1.09 3.08
N GLN A 231 -13.53 -2.20 3.35
CA GLN A 231 -14.97 -2.35 3.15
C GLN A 231 -15.81 -1.51 4.12
N GLU A 232 -15.27 -1.17 5.29
CA GLU A 232 -15.87 -0.21 6.22
C GLU A 232 -15.72 1.23 5.71
N LEU A 233 -14.54 1.59 5.22
CA LEU A 233 -14.26 2.99 4.85
C LEU A 233 -14.80 3.39 3.48
N ILE A 234 -14.97 2.43 2.57
CA ILE A 234 -15.48 2.67 1.21
C ILE A 234 -16.87 2.07 1.08
N ASP A 235 -17.84 2.93 0.78
CA ASP A 235 -19.23 2.55 0.65
C ASP A 235 -19.46 1.54 -0.49
N LEU A 236 -20.58 0.83 -0.39
CA LEU A 236 -20.91 -0.25 -1.32
C LEU A 236 -21.06 0.23 -2.76
N ASP A 237 -21.61 1.43 -2.99
CA ASP A 237 -21.83 1.95 -4.34
C ASP A 237 -20.50 2.32 -5.00
N THR A 238 -19.58 2.93 -4.25
CA THR A 238 -18.20 3.19 -4.72
C THR A 238 -17.47 1.88 -5.05
N ARG A 239 -17.56 0.86 -4.19
CA ARG A 239 -16.96 -0.47 -4.47
C ARG A 239 -17.60 -1.15 -5.68
N HIS A 240 -18.92 -1.08 -5.83
CA HIS A 240 -19.63 -1.61 -6.99
C HIS A 240 -19.20 -0.91 -8.29
N ALA A 241 -19.01 0.41 -8.27
CA ALA A 241 -18.53 1.18 -9.41
C ALA A 241 -17.09 0.78 -9.80
N LEU A 242 -16.27 0.41 -8.81
CA LEU A 242 -14.94 -0.17 -9.02
C LEU A 242 -14.96 -1.66 -9.40
N GLY A 243 -16.12 -2.31 -9.43
CA GLY A 243 -16.22 -3.76 -9.67
C GLY A 243 -15.61 -4.61 -8.55
N GLU A 244 -15.44 -4.05 -7.35
CA GLU A 244 -14.78 -4.71 -6.22
C GLU A 244 -15.75 -5.58 -5.42
N TYR A 245 -15.76 -6.87 -5.74
CA TYR A 245 -16.44 -7.91 -4.97
C TYR A 245 -15.41 -8.86 -4.38
N TYR A 246 -15.14 -8.70 -3.09
CA TYR A 246 -14.16 -9.53 -2.41
C TYR A 246 -14.70 -10.93 -2.15
N THR A 247 -13.95 -11.94 -2.60
CA THR A 247 -14.29 -13.35 -2.36
C THR A 247 -14.05 -13.69 -0.89
N PRO A 248 -14.97 -14.37 -0.19
CA PRO A 248 -14.75 -14.83 1.18
C PRO A 248 -13.59 -15.83 1.27
N ASP A 249 -12.77 -15.71 2.32
CA ASP A 249 -11.51 -16.45 2.44
C ASP A 249 -11.72 -17.98 2.44
N TRP A 250 -12.77 -18.47 3.13
CA TRP A 250 -13.15 -19.89 3.13
C TRP A 250 -13.46 -20.45 1.73
N LEU A 251 -13.96 -19.61 0.81
CA LEU A 251 -14.27 -20.02 -0.55
C LEU A 251 -13.00 -20.11 -1.39
N CYS A 252 -12.07 -19.17 -1.23
CA CYS A 252 -10.74 -19.23 -1.85
C CYS A 252 -10.00 -20.51 -1.43
N GLU A 253 -9.95 -20.81 -0.13
CA GLU A 253 -9.34 -22.04 0.38
C GLU A 253 -10.00 -23.29 -0.16
N ARG A 254 -11.35 -23.32 -0.19
CA ARG A 254 -12.10 -24.45 -0.72
C ARG A 254 -11.77 -24.71 -2.18
N ILE A 255 -11.75 -23.66 -3.01
CA ILE A 255 -11.42 -23.77 -4.43
C ILE A 255 -10.02 -24.36 -4.60
N LEU A 256 -9.02 -23.84 -3.87
CA LEU A 256 -7.64 -24.34 -3.99
C LEU A 256 -7.46 -25.77 -3.49
N LYS A 257 -8.28 -26.23 -2.54
CA LYS A 257 -8.29 -27.63 -2.07
C LYS A 257 -8.77 -28.62 -3.13
N GLU A 258 -9.56 -28.18 -4.11
CA GLU A 258 -9.99 -29.02 -5.24
C GLU A 258 -8.86 -29.28 -6.26
N PHE A 259 -7.80 -28.47 -6.26
CA PHE A 259 -6.66 -28.67 -7.15
C PHE A 259 -5.61 -29.61 -6.54
N ASN A 260 -5.11 -30.52 -7.36
CA ASN A 260 -4.03 -31.43 -6.98
C ASN A 260 -2.65 -30.80 -7.23
N PHE A 261 -2.27 -29.88 -6.36
CA PHE A 261 -0.95 -29.23 -6.41
C PHE A 261 0.19 -30.22 -6.14
N LYS A 262 1.27 -30.06 -6.90
CA LYS A 262 2.55 -30.75 -6.72
C LYS A 262 3.65 -29.74 -6.43
N GLU A 263 4.76 -30.22 -5.86
CA GLU A 263 5.97 -29.41 -5.69
C GLU A 263 6.40 -28.76 -7.01
N GLY A 264 6.79 -27.49 -6.93
CA GLY A 264 7.13 -26.66 -8.10
C GLY A 264 5.94 -26.11 -8.90
N ASN A 265 4.68 -26.42 -8.53
CA ASN A 265 3.53 -25.74 -9.12
C ASN A 265 3.47 -24.27 -8.71
N ARG A 266 2.85 -23.47 -9.58
CA ARG A 266 2.70 -22.02 -9.42
C ARG A 266 1.26 -21.60 -9.64
N VAL A 267 0.83 -20.55 -8.96
CA VAL A 267 -0.51 -19.96 -9.04
C VAL A 267 -0.39 -18.53 -9.54
N LEU A 268 -1.25 -18.17 -10.50
CA LEU A 268 -1.46 -16.80 -10.94
C LEU A 268 -2.92 -16.42 -10.72
N ASP A 269 -3.16 -15.34 -9.99
CA ASP A 269 -4.44 -14.64 -9.96
C ASP A 269 -4.34 -13.32 -10.75
N PRO A 270 -4.96 -13.20 -11.95
CA PRO A 270 -4.85 -12.04 -12.82
C PRO A 270 -5.79 -10.86 -12.43
N ALA A 271 -6.54 -10.97 -11.34
CA ALA A 271 -7.38 -9.92 -10.80
C ALA A 271 -7.46 -10.06 -9.27
N CYS A 272 -6.28 -10.06 -8.64
CA CYS A 272 -6.10 -10.60 -7.30
C CYS A 272 -6.74 -9.78 -6.17
N GLY A 273 -7.16 -8.54 -6.43
CA GLY A 273 -7.75 -7.66 -5.43
C GLY A 273 -6.86 -7.52 -4.20
N SER A 274 -7.39 -7.81 -3.01
CA SER A 274 -6.66 -7.82 -1.74
C SER A 274 -5.78 -9.07 -1.54
N GLY A 275 -5.75 -10.00 -2.50
CA GLY A 275 -4.86 -11.16 -2.49
C GLY A 275 -5.43 -12.43 -1.84
N SER A 276 -6.74 -12.53 -1.58
CA SER A 276 -7.33 -13.67 -0.86
C SER A 276 -7.00 -15.04 -1.47
N PHE A 277 -7.01 -15.18 -2.80
CA PHE A 277 -6.57 -16.42 -3.47
C PHE A 277 -5.06 -16.68 -3.34
N LEU A 278 -4.24 -15.61 -3.32
CA LEU A 278 -2.80 -15.73 -3.15
C LEU A 278 -2.47 -16.25 -1.75
N ILE A 279 -3.11 -15.69 -0.72
CA ILE A 279 -2.99 -16.12 0.68
C ILE A 279 -3.43 -17.58 0.82
N ALA A 280 -4.58 -17.95 0.25
CA ALA A 280 -5.06 -19.32 0.25
C ALA A 280 -4.06 -20.28 -0.44
N ALA A 281 -3.38 -19.84 -1.50
CA ALA A 281 -2.34 -20.63 -2.17
C ALA A 281 -1.10 -20.79 -1.29
N VAL A 282 -0.67 -19.73 -0.61
CA VAL A 282 0.41 -19.78 0.38
C VAL A 282 0.10 -20.80 1.47
N HIS A 283 -1.10 -20.76 2.05
CA HIS A 283 -1.55 -21.75 3.04
C HIS A 283 -1.55 -23.16 2.47
N ARG A 284 -2.10 -23.36 1.27
CA ARG A 284 -2.17 -24.68 0.62
C ARG A 284 -0.78 -25.27 0.35
N PHE A 285 0.18 -24.46 -0.10
CA PHE A 285 1.55 -24.92 -0.31
C PHE A 285 2.25 -25.26 1.00
N ARG A 286 2.03 -24.51 2.07
CA ARG A 286 2.53 -24.86 3.42
C ARG A 286 1.89 -26.12 3.99
N GLU A 287 0.60 -26.35 3.76
CA GLU A 287 -0.06 -27.61 4.15
C GLU A 287 0.58 -28.82 3.46
N LEU A 288 0.91 -28.68 2.17
CA LEU A 288 1.51 -29.76 1.37
C LEU A 288 3.00 -29.96 1.66
N ASN A 289 3.72 -28.88 1.92
CA ASN A 289 5.13 -28.88 2.29
C ASN A 289 5.39 -27.92 3.46
N PRO A 290 5.31 -28.38 4.72
CA PRO A 290 5.57 -27.54 5.89
C PRO A 290 7.00 -27.01 6.00
N GLN A 291 7.93 -27.51 5.19
CA GLN A 291 9.34 -27.10 5.16
C GLN A 291 9.65 -26.19 3.95
N ILE A 292 8.63 -25.78 3.18
CA ILE A 292 8.82 -24.90 2.03
C ILE A 292 9.45 -23.58 2.50
N SER A 293 10.53 -23.17 1.81
CA SER A 293 11.18 -21.90 2.14
C SER A 293 10.31 -20.72 1.74
N VAL A 294 10.45 -19.57 2.41
CA VAL A 294 9.71 -18.35 2.07
C VAL A 294 10.00 -17.91 0.63
N GLU A 295 11.23 -18.08 0.18
CA GLU A 295 11.63 -17.74 -1.19
C GLU A 295 10.93 -18.63 -2.22
N GLU A 296 10.85 -19.94 -1.96
CA GLU A 296 10.14 -20.87 -2.83
C GLU A 296 8.63 -20.56 -2.84
N LEU A 297 8.06 -20.31 -1.66
CA LEU A 297 6.64 -19.97 -1.50
C LEU A 297 6.28 -18.68 -2.25
N ASN A 298 7.09 -17.62 -2.10
CA ASN A 298 6.92 -16.38 -2.85
C ASN A 298 7.07 -16.63 -4.37
N SER A 299 8.00 -17.48 -4.80
CA SER A 299 8.18 -17.83 -6.22
C SER A 299 7.07 -18.72 -6.81
N SER A 300 6.16 -19.24 -5.98
CA SER A 300 5.04 -20.08 -6.40
C SER A 300 3.72 -19.33 -6.53
N VAL A 301 3.64 -18.05 -6.12
CA VAL A 301 2.39 -17.30 -6.06
C VAL A 301 2.56 -15.95 -6.73
N TYR A 302 1.67 -15.64 -7.66
CA TYR A 302 1.71 -14.40 -8.44
C TYR A 302 0.33 -13.76 -8.52
N GLY A 303 0.28 -12.44 -8.35
CA GLY A 303 -0.94 -11.64 -8.44
C GLY A 303 -0.79 -10.51 -9.43
N ILE A 304 -1.86 -10.20 -10.16
CA ILE A 304 -1.98 -8.94 -10.90
C ILE A 304 -3.27 -8.27 -10.47
N ASP A 305 -3.23 -6.96 -10.29
CA ASP A 305 -4.44 -6.16 -10.16
C ASP A 305 -4.27 -4.79 -10.83
N ILE A 306 -5.37 -4.17 -11.27
CA ILE A 306 -5.36 -2.85 -11.89
C ILE A 306 -5.45 -1.72 -10.87
N HIS A 307 -5.94 -1.98 -9.65
CA HIS A 307 -6.09 -0.99 -8.60
C HIS A 307 -4.81 -0.88 -7.73
N PRO A 308 -4.13 0.29 -7.67
CA PRO A 308 -2.89 0.44 -6.92
C PRO A 308 -3.02 0.15 -5.42
N LEU A 309 -4.10 0.60 -4.79
CA LEU A 309 -4.35 0.30 -3.38
C LEU A 309 -4.57 -1.20 -3.14
N SER A 310 -5.33 -1.90 -3.98
CA SER A 310 -5.53 -3.35 -3.88
C SER A 310 -4.21 -4.10 -4.02
N VAL A 311 -3.33 -3.67 -4.94
CA VAL A 311 -1.96 -4.19 -5.03
C VAL A 311 -1.17 -3.95 -3.73
N GLN A 312 -1.22 -2.76 -3.14
CA GLN A 312 -0.56 -2.47 -1.86
C GLN A 312 -1.11 -3.35 -0.72
N ILE A 313 -2.42 -3.53 -0.65
CA ILE A 313 -3.09 -4.40 0.33
C ILE A 313 -2.66 -5.85 0.11
N SER A 314 -2.70 -6.34 -1.12
CA SER A 314 -2.30 -7.71 -1.49
C SER A 314 -0.82 -7.97 -1.18
N LYS A 315 0.08 -7.03 -1.47
CA LYS A 315 1.49 -7.11 -1.04
C LYS A 315 1.62 -7.20 0.47
N THR A 316 0.84 -6.41 1.21
CA THR A 316 0.84 -6.41 2.67
C THR A 316 0.35 -7.75 3.21
N ASN A 317 -0.79 -8.23 2.73
CA ASN A 317 -1.35 -9.52 3.11
C ASN A 317 -0.42 -10.68 2.75
N MET A 318 0.27 -10.62 1.61
CA MET A 318 1.30 -11.59 1.27
C MET A 318 2.47 -11.56 2.27
N LEU A 319 2.93 -10.39 2.72
CA LEU A 319 3.94 -10.30 3.78
C LEU A 319 3.43 -10.89 5.11
N LEU A 320 2.18 -10.62 5.48
CA LEU A 320 1.55 -11.21 6.66
C LEU A 320 1.51 -12.74 6.55
N ALA A 321 1.09 -13.25 5.39
CA ALA A 321 1.00 -14.68 5.14
C ALA A 321 2.39 -15.34 5.11
N LEU A 322 3.40 -14.71 4.51
CA LEU A 322 4.79 -15.19 4.54
C LEU A 322 5.37 -15.15 5.97
N GLY A 323 4.94 -14.19 6.79
CA GLY A 323 5.27 -14.07 8.20
C GLY A 323 6.72 -13.63 8.45
N LYS A 324 7.14 -13.69 9.72
CA LYS A 324 8.46 -13.21 10.19
C LYS A 324 9.67 -13.87 9.52
N GLU A 325 9.47 -15.07 8.97
CA GLU A 325 10.51 -15.79 8.26
C GLU A 325 11.04 -15.03 7.05
N VAL A 326 10.26 -14.09 6.49
CA VAL A 326 10.67 -13.22 5.38
C VAL A 326 11.96 -12.45 5.69
N VAL A 327 12.18 -12.08 6.96
CA VAL A 327 13.38 -11.35 7.41
C VAL A 327 14.63 -12.23 7.40
N ASN A 328 14.45 -13.56 7.48
CA ASN A 328 15.53 -14.55 7.48
C ASN A 328 15.84 -15.10 6.08
N ALA A 329 15.21 -14.56 5.04
CA ALA A 329 15.44 -14.98 3.67
C ALA A 329 16.91 -14.78 3.27
N ARG A 330 17.45 -15.77 2.53
CA ARG A 330 18.84 -15.77 2.04
C ARG A 330 19.06 -14.75 0.93
N ASN A 331 18.01 -14.49 0.16
CA ASN A 331 18.01 -13.57 -0.97
C ASN A 331 16.93 -12.50 -0.78
N PRO A 332 17.12 -11.29 -1.33
CA PRO A 332 16.07 -10.27 -1.33
C PRO A 332 14.77 -10.78 -1.96
N ILE A 333 13.67 -10.65 -1.23
CA ILE A 333 12.34 -11.06 -1.67
C ILE A 333 11.67 -9.90 -2.39
N HIS A 334 11.21 -10.17 -3.61
CA HIS A 334 10.32 -9.28 -4.35
C HIS A 334 8.93 -9.88 -4.29
N ILE A 335 7.97 -9.16 -3.72
CA ILE A 335 6.59 -9.65 -3.61
C ILE A 335 5.97 -9.66 -5.00
N ASN A 336 5.53 -10.83 -5.43
CA ASN A 336 5.08 -11.14 -6.79
C ASN A 336 3.63 -10.66 -7.07
N VAL A 337 3.29 -9.45 -6.60
CA VAL A 337 1.99 -8.82 -6.83
C VAL A 337 2.21 -7.54 -7.64
N ILE A 338 1.56 -7.46 -8.79
CA ILE A 338 1.87 -6.50 -9.84
C ILE A 338 0.66 -5.61 -10.11
N LEU A 339 0.93 -4.30 -10.16
CA LEU A 339 -0.01 -3.35 -10.75
C LEU A 339 0.03 -3.47 -12.27
N ALA A 340 -1.03 -3.94 -12.90
CA ALA A 340 -1.18 -4.05 -14.35
C ALA A 340 -2.66 -4.19 -14.78
N ASN A 341 -3.00 -3.72 -15.98
CA ASN A 341 -4.30 -4.03 -16.59
C ASN A 341 -4.16 -5.33 -17.39
N THR A 342 -4.74 -6.42 -16.90
CA THR A 342 -4.61 -7.75 -17.54
C THR A 342 -5.25 -7.85 -18.91
N LEU A 343 -6.23 -6.99 -19.23
CA LEU A 343 -6.97 -6.99 -20.49
C LEU A 343 -6.33 -6.12 -21.59
N LEU A 344 -5.50 -5.14 -21.22
CA LEU A 344 -4.81 -4.29 -22.19
C LEU A 344 -3.45 -4.87 -22.53
N ALA A 345 -3.34 -5.51 -23.70
CA ALA A 345 -2.05 -5.61 -24.38
C ALA A 345 -1.64 -4.20 -24.84
N PRO A 346 -0.38 -3.79 -24.68
CA PRO A 346 0.07 -2.44 -25.07
C PRO A 346 -0.26 -2.14 -26.54
N ASP A 347 -0.59 -0.89 -26.87
CA ASP A 347 -0.84 -0.50 -28.27
C ASP A 347 0.41 -0.73 -29.14
N GLY A 348 0.25 -1.52 -30.21
CA GLY A 348 1.35 -1.95 -31.09
C GLY A 348 1.93 -3.33 -30.77
N VAL A 349 1.27 -4.09 -29.90
CA VAL A 349 1.63 -5.46 -29.49
C VAL A 349 0.87 -6.51 -30.31
N GLU A 350 0.65 -6.23 -31.61
CA GLU A 350 0.36 -7.33 -32.54
C GLU A 350 1.47 -8.40 -32.52
N ASP A 351 2.67 -8.04 -32.03
CA ASP A 351 3.68 -8.98 -31.58
C ASP A 351 4.13 -8.72 -30.12
N LEU A 352 3.54 -9.40 -29.13
CA LEU A 352 4.21 -9.63 -27.81
C LEU A 352 5.58 -10.35 -27.98
N PHE A 353 5.81 -10.90 -29.18
CA PHE A 353 7.03 -11.52 -29.69
C PHE A 353 7.88 -10.59 -30.57
N GLY A 354 7.49 -9.32 -30.70
CA GLY A 354 8.14 -8.34 -31.57
C GLY A 354 9.45 -7.87 -30.97
N LYS A 355 10.38 -7.36 -31.80
CA LYS A 355 11.69 -6.84 -31.32
C LYS A 355 11.58 -5.52 -30.55
N LYS A 356 10.45 -4.81 -30.68
CA LYS A 356 10.21 -3.47 -30.12
C LYS A 356 8.76 -3.27 -29.68
N PHE A 357 8.53 -2.35 -28.75
CA PHE A 357 7.22 -1.90 -28.32
C PHE A 357 7.19 -0.37 -28.18
N LYS A 358 5.98 0.22 -28.22
CA LYS A 358 5.77 1.66 -27.99
C LYS A 358 5.33 1.90 -26.55
N MET A 359 5.74 3.04 -26.01
CA MET A 359 5.50 3.41 -24.63
C MET A 359 5.35 4.92 -24.53
N GLN A 360 4.42 5.41 -23.72
CA GLN A 360 4.23 6.85 -23.54
C GLN A 360 4.73 7.30 -22.16
N ILE A 361 5.62 8.29 -22.13
CA ILE A 361 6.02 9.01 -20.91
C ILE A 361 5.65 10.48 -21.11
N ASP A 362 4.78 11.00 -20.26
CA ASP A 362 4.18 12.34 -20.43
C ASP A 362 3.52 12.48 -21.82
N LYS A 363 3.99 13.41 -22.66
CA LYS A 363 3.50 13.65 -24.04
C LYS A 363 4.40 13.00 -25.09
N GLU A 364 5.45 12.27 -24.70
CA GLU A 364 6.40 11.65 -25.61
C GLU A 364 6.10 10.15 -25.77
N THR A 365 5.96 9.69 -27.01
CA THR A 365 5.92 8.25 -27.33
C THR A 365 7.33 7.75 -27.65
N LEU A 366 7.83 6.85 -26.81
CA LEU A 366 9.10 6.14 -26.95
C LEU A 366 8.91 4.80 -27.65
N GLU A 367 9.85 4.43 -28.51
CA GLU A 367 9.96 3.10 -29.08
C GLU A 367 11.16 2.38 -28.44
N LEU A 368 10.89 1.31 -27.71
CA LEU A 368 11.84 0.56 -26.88
C LEU A 368 12.01 -0.86 -27.40
N SER A 369 13.18 -1.47 -27.16
CA SER A 369 13.38 -2.88 -27.46
C SER A 369 12.68 -3.76 -26.44
N SER A 370 12.00 -4.82 -26.89
CA SER A 370 11.39 -5.81 -25.99
C SER A 370 12.41 -6.63 -25.20
N GLN A 371 13.70 -6.56 -25.55
CA GLN A 371 14.79 -7.20 -24.80
C GLN A 371 14.93 -6.67 -23.38
N ILE A 372 14.51 -5.42 -23.12
CA ILE A 372 14.52 -4.90 -21.74
C ILE A 372 13.55 -5.64 -20.82
N LEU A 373 12.63 -6.42 -21.37
CA LEU A 373 11.56 -7.12 -20.64
C LEU A 373 11.87 -8.61 -20.39
N GLU A 374 13.03 -9.10 -20.85
CA GLU A 374 13.44 -10.50 -20.72
C GLU A 374 13.75 -10.91 -19.28
N ASP A 375 14.13 -9.97 -18.42
CA ASP A 375 14.38 -10.19 -17.01
C ASP A 375 13.75 -9.06 -16.19
N VAL A 376 12.65 -9.37 -15.50
CA VAL A 376 11.89 -8.43 -14.65
C VAL A 376 12.79 -7.79 -13.61
N LYS A 377 13.68 -8.57 -12.99
CA LYS A 377 14.55 -8.07 -11.94
C LYS A 377 15.55 -7.06 -12.51
N THR A 378 16.21 -7.43 -13.62
CA THR A 378 17.11 -6.50 -14.31
C THR A 378 16.36 -5.26 -14.80
N PHE A 379 15.11 -5.40 -15.24
CA PHE A 379 14.28 -4.29 -15.67
C PHE A 379 14.00 -3.31 -14.53
N ASP A 380 13.49 -3.81 -13.40
CA ASP A 380 13.15 -3.00 -12.22
C ASP A 380 14.38 -2.27 -11.68
N GLU A 381 15.50 -2.99 -11.55
CA GLU A 381 16.76 -2.41 -11.08
C GLU A 381 17.31 -1.36 -12.06
N ALA A 382 17.25 -1.60 -13.38
CA ALA A 382 17.71 -0.65 -14.40
C ALA A 382 16.83 0.59 -14.51
N LEU A 383 15.53 0.42 -14.28
CA LEU A 383 14.58 1.50 -14.20
C LEU A 383 14.84 2.38 -12.97
N GLU A 384 15.07 1.78 -11.80
CA GLU A 384 15.41 2.50 -10.57
C GLU A 384 16.65 3.39 -10.80
N VAL A 385 17.68 2.88 -11.48
CA VAL A 385 18.86 3.66 -11.87
C VAL A 385 18.50 4.85 -12.78
N ALA A 386 17.62 4.64 -13.76
CA ALA A 386 17.18 5.70 -14.66
C ALA A 386 16.40 6.81 -13.92
N GLU A 387 15.56 6.43 -12.96
CA GLU A 387 14.79 7.33 -12.11
C GLU A 387 15.70 8.13 -11.16
N GLU A 388 16.58 7.46 -10.43
CA GLU A 388 17.55 8.08 -9.52
C GLU A 388 18.42 9.09 -10.27
N LEU A 389 18.93 8.71 -11.44
CA LEU A 389 19.77 9.61 -12.23
C LEU A 389 18.96 10.81 -12.74
N ALA A 390 17.72 10.60 -13.18
CA ALA A 390 16.84 11.70 -13.59
C ALA A 390 16.58 12.67 -12.42
N GLU A 391 16.35 12.16 -11.22
CA GLU A 391 16.16 12.95 -9.99
C GLU A 391 17.44 13.74 -9.61
N GLN A 392 18.61 13.14 -9.77
CA GLN A 392 19.87 13.82 -9.45
C GLN A 392 20.25 14.88 -10.49
N THR A 393 19.72 14.79 -11.71
CA THR A 393 20.20 15.59 -12.85
C THR A 393 19.15 16.50 -13.49
N TYR A 394 17.86 16.47 -13.10
CA TYR A 394 16.80 17.26 -13.76
C TYR A 394 17.06 18.77 -13.77
N HIS A 395 17.73 19.31 -12.75
CA HIS A 395 18.13 20.71 -12.63
C HIS A 395 19.48 21.03 -13.32
N LYS A 396 20.15 20.02 -13.89
CA LYS A 396 21.44 20.09 -14.57
C LYS A 396 21.31 19.69 -16.04
N ARG A 397 22.43 19.75 -16.78
CA ARG A 397 22.53 19.17 -18.12
C ARG A 397 22.39 17.65 -18.01
N LYS A 398 21.66 17.05 -18.95
CA LYS A 398 21.51 15.60 -19.06
C LYS A 398 22.87 14.92 -19.13
N ALA A 399 23.05 13.84 -18.36
CA ALA A 399 24.09 12.86 -18.58
C ALA A 399 24.03 12.32 -20.03
N GLY A 400 25.20 12.11 -20.63
CA GLY A 400 25.31 11.45 -21.93
C GLY A 400 25.07 9.94 -21.82
N GLU A 401 24.84 9.29 -22.96
CA GLU A 401 24.54 7.86 -23.03
C GLU A 401 25.66 6.99 -22.45
N GLU A 402 26.91 7.31 -22.76
CA GLU A 402 28.08 6.62 -22.22
C GLU A 402 28.20 6.78 -20.69
N THR A 403 27.85 7.95 -20.16
CA THR A 403 27.82 8.17 -18.71
C THR A 403 26.71 7.36 -18.06
N PHE A 404 25.52 7.32 -18.67
CA PHE A 404 24.41 6.50 -18.21
C PHE A 404 24.76 5.01 -18.22
N GLU A 405 25.34 4.50 -19.32
CA GLU A 405 25.79 3.11 -19.43
C GLU A 405 26.79 2.74 -18.32
N ASN A 406 27.77 3.62 -18.07
CA ASN A 406 28.76 3.39 -17.02
C ASN A 406 28.14 3.32 -15.61
N ILE A 407 27.13 4.15 -15.34
CA ILE A 407 26.39 4.11 -14.06
C ILE A 407 25.59 2.81 -13.96
N LEU A 408 24.83 2.47 -15.01
CA LEU A 408 24.01 1.28 -15.09
C LEU A 408 24.83 0.00 -14.86
N ARG A 409 25.94 -0.17 -15.59
CA ARG A 409 26.83 -1.34 -15.45
C ARG A 409 27.56 -1.38 -14.11
N LYS A 410 27.78 -0.24 -13.47
CA LYS A 410 28.41 -0.17 -12.15
C LYS A 410 27.46 -0.61 -11.04
N GLN A 411 26.19 -0.22 -11.13
CA GLN A 411 25.15 -0.62 -10.17
C GLN A 411 24.67 -2.05 -10.43
N LEU A 412 24.58 -2.47 -11.69
CA LEU A 412 24.03 -3.76 -12.11
C LEU A 412 25.12 -4.64 -12.72
N LYS A 413 25.65 -5.56 -11.90
CA LYS A 413 26.74 -6.47 -12.30
C LYS A 413 26.28 -7.62 -13.21
N SER A 414 24.98 -7.87 -13.26
CA SER A 414 24.31 -8.90 -14.05
C SER A 414 23.14 -8.26 -14.80
N GLY A 415 22.92 -8.68 -16.04
CA GLY A 415 21.89 -8.15 -16.91
C GLY A 415 22.42 -8.14 -18.33
N GLY A 416 21.66 -8.65 -19.28
CA GLY A 416 22.02 -8.70 -20.70
C GLY A 416 22.06 -7.32 -21.37
N PHE A 417 22.80 -6.36 -20.81
CA PHE A 417 22.95 -4.98 -21.25
C PHE A 417 23.75 -4.91 -22.55
N ASN A 418 23.13 -5.37 -23.63
CA ASN A 418 23.57 -5.09 -24.97
C ASN A 418 23.19 -3.64 -25.35
N LYS A 419 23.66 -3.20 -26.52
CA LYS A 419 23.45 -1.84 -26.99
C LYS A 419 21.97 -1.43 -27.07
N LEU A 420 21.08 -2.34 -27.50
CA LEU A 420 19.64 -2.05 -27.64
C LEU A 420 18.95 -1.87 -26.29
N VAL A 421 19.37 -2.66 -25.29
CA VAL A 421 18.87 -2.56 -23.92
C VAL A 421 19.29 -1.23 -23.30
N ILE A 422 20.57 -0.86 -23.43
CA ILE A 422 21.10 0.41 -22.92
C ILE A 422 20.45 1.61 -23.60
N GLU A 423 20.33 1.58 -24.94
CA GLU A 423 19.65 2.64 -25.71
C GLU A 423 18.20 2.82 -25.23
N SER A 424 17.50 1.73 -24.92
CA SER A 424 16.12 1.76 -24.44
C SER A 424 16.01 2.38 -23.05
N PHE A 425 16.83 1.94 -22.08
CA PHE A 425 16.84 2.56 -20.74
C PHE A 425 17.32 4.02 -20.76
N TYR A 426 18.25 4.37 -21.65
CA TYR A 426 18.68 5.75 -21.82
C TYR A 426 17.57 6.64 -22.41
N LYS A 427 16.72 6.12 -23.31
CA LYS A 427 15.51 6.82 -23.77
C LYS A 427 14.54 7.08 -22.62
N ILE A 428 14.32 6.09 -21.76
CA ILE A 428 13.49 6.22 -20.55
C ILE A 428 14.05 7.35 -19.66
N TYR A 429 15.32 7.28 -19.27
CA TYR A 429 16.00 8.31 -18.48
C TYR A 429 15.85 9.72 -19.08
N LYS A 430 16.05 9.88 -20.39
CA LYS A 430 15.94 11.19 -21.06
C LYS A 430 14.54 11.78 -20.97
N SER A 431 13.51 10.94 -21.06
CA SER A 431 12.12 11.36 -21.00
C SER A 431 11.72 11.70 -19.56
N LEU A 432 12.13 10.87 -18.58
CA LEU A 432 11.98 11.16 -17.14
C LEU A 432 12.65 12.48 -16.74
N HIS A 433 13.88 12.72 -17.19
CA HIS A 433 14.60 13.99 -16.97
C HIS A 433 13.83 15.21 -17.50
N ASN A 434 13.28 15.10 -18.71
CA ASN A 434 12.48 16.16 -19.32
C ASN A 434 11.18 16.44 -18.56
N ALA A 435 10.47 15.37 -18.16
CA ALA A 435 9.23 15.46 -17.41
C ALA A 435 9.46 16.17 -16.06
N LYS A 436 10.47 15.73 -15.30
CA LYS A 436 10.85 16.34 -14.01
C LYS A 436 11.24 17.82 -14.17
N ARG A 437 11.90 18.20 -15.26
CA ARG A 437 12.30 19.60 -15.51
C ARG A 437 11.14 20.54 -15.87
N LYS A 438 10.10 20.05 -16.55
CA LYS A 438 8.99 20.89 -17.02
C LYS A 438 7.95 21.18 -15.95
N GLU A 439 7.61 20.19 -15.13
CA GLU A 439 6.44 20.28 -14.25
C GLU A 439 6.77 19.95 -12.78
N GLY A 440 8.04 19.68 -12.44
CA GLY A 440 8.39 19.14 -11.12
C GLY A 440 7.77 17.76 -10.87
N ILE A 441 7.33 17.10 -11.94
CA ILE A 441 6.50 15.90 -11.91
C ILE A 441 7.37 14.66 -11.88
N VAL A 442 7.08 13.81 -10.90
CA VAL A 442 7.68 12.48 -10.74
C VAL A 442 6.79 11.36 -11.30
N TYR A 443 5.57 11.63 -11.77
CA TYR A 443 4.54 10.59 -11.92
C TYR A 443 4.00 10.34 -13.33
N GLY A 444 4.92 10.23 -14.31
CA GLY A 444 4.66 9.38 -15.49
C GLY A 444 4.73 7.87 -15.17
N ASN A 445 5.07 7.52 -13.93
CA ASN A 445 5.51 6.20 -13.49
C ASN A 445 4.41 5.17 -13.22
N LEU A 446 3.18 5.56 -12.86
CA LEU A 446 2.20 4.54 -12.49
C LEU A 446 1.63 3.82 -13.71
N LEU A 447 1.10 4.55 -14.71
CA LEU A 447 0.71 3.98 -16.01
C LEU A 447 1.87 3.22 -16.69
N PHE A 448 3.11 3.68 -16.49
CA PHE A 448 4.34 3.09 -16.98
C PHE A 448 4.70 1.75 -16.28
N LYS A 449 4.60 1.67 -14.94
CA LYS A 449 4.69 0.41 -14.18
C LYS A 449 3.54 -0.54 -14.53
N THR A 450 2.31 -0.02 -14.70
CA THR A 450 1.13 -0.79 -15.16
C THR A 450 1.37 -1.42 -16.52
N TYR A 451 1.97 -0.67 -17.45
CA TYR A 451 2.27 -1.13 -18.81
C TYR A 451 3.42 -2.14 -18.86
N ILE A 452 4.49 -1.93 -18.12
CA ILE A 452 5.72 -2.72 -18.28
C ILE A 452 5.71 -3.98 -17.40
N ASN A 453 5.20 -3.88 -16.17
CA ASN A 453 5.09 -5.04 -15.32
C ASN A 453 4.16 -6.09 -15.96
N HIS A 454 3.12 -5.67 -16.69
CA HIS A 454 2.27 -6.56 -17.49
C HIS A 454 3.06 -7.34 -18.55
N ILE A 455 3.90 -6.68 -19.36
CA ILE A 455 4.61 -7.32 -20.48
C ILE A 455 5.76 -8.22 -20.00
N SER A 456 6.53 -7.75 -19.01
CA SER A 456 7.66 -8.52 -18.48
C SER A 456 7.18 -9.74 -17.70
N PHE A 457 6.08 -9.61 -16.98
CA PHE A 457 5.42 -10.71 -16.31
C PHE A 457 4.79 -11.72 -17.27
N LEU A 458 4.02 -11.28 -18.26
CA LEU A 458 3.44 -12.18 -19.27
C LEU A 458 4.51 -12.93 -20.04
N ARG A 459 5.64 -12.29 -20.38
CA ARG A 459 6.77 -13.00 -21.01
C ARG A 459 7.34 -14.07 -20.09
N ASN A 460 7.63 -13.74 -18.83
CA ASN A 460 8.17 -14.72 -17.88
C ASN A 460 7.19 -15.86 -17.58
N LEU A 461 5.88 -15.62 -17.56
CA LEU A 461 4.89 -16.67 -17.37
C LEU A 461 4.69 -17.57 -18.60
N ILE A 462 4.98 -17.06 -19.80
CA ILE A 462 4.84 -17.80 -21.07
C ILE A 462 6.14 -18.51 -21.46
N THR A 463 7.31 -18.05 -20.98
CA THR A 463 8.61 -18.73 -21.21
C THR A 463 9.01 -19.73 -20.12
N LEU A 464 8.27 -19.79 -19.01
CA LEU A 464 8.36 -20.81 -17.95
C LEU A 464 7.28 -21.88 -18.16
#